data_AF-A0A9X1RK08-F1
#
_entry.id   AF-A0A9X1RK08-F1
#
_cell.length_a   1.000
_cell.length_b   1.000
_cell.length_c   1.000
_cell.angle_alpha   90.00
_cell.angle_beta   90.00
_cell.angle_gamma   90.00
#
_symmetry.space_group_name_H-M   'P 1'
#
loop_
_entity.id
_entity.type
_entity.pdbx_description
1 polymer ?
#
loop_
_entity_poly.entity_id
_entity_poly.type
_entity_poly.pdbx_seq_one_letter_code
_entity_poly.pdbx_strand_id
1 'polypeptide(L)'
;MADWGGWGLVSVIAAAIAALCTASRLRKRHARELYSIWYINSLFFLLFLALEIVAAPNHDRLTKVCSDYESICTSIYGYLTGTREELLLIGAIVGVCVGPQLLTYLLAGIFGAAIAPKYVWHIEQFVVWSLIKFIAALAGIQSATPFAKLLTHQPVTTAEFSYGLFSIAIAFGWAGLHFDLHALREAVTRQLVGAKPNWPVRQAVRIHAYFTRNAREQ
;
A
#
# COMPACT_ATOMS: atom_id res chain seq x y z
N MET A 1 38.90 7.02 -2.96
CA MET A 1 37.53 7.12 -2.42
C MET A 1 36.62 7.30 -3.62
N ALA A 2 35.91 6.22 -3.99
CA ALA A 2 35.20 6.15 -5.26
C ALA A 2 33.91 7.00 -5.24
N ASP A 3 33.51 7.43 -6.42
CA ASP A 3 32.45 8.39 -6.73
C ASP A 3 31.04 7.79 -6.53
N TRP A 4 30.68 7.45 -5.30
CA TRP A 4 29.35 6.89 -4.95
C TRP A 4 28.21 7.92 -5.11
N GLY A 5 28.51 9.20 -5.35
CA GLY A 5 27.52 10.26 -5.52
C GLY A 5 26.67 10.13 -6.80
N GLY A 6 27.25 9.58 -7.88
CA GLY A 6 26.55 9.45 -9.17
C GLY A 6 25.36 8.48 -9.13
N TRP A 7 25.52 7.32 -8.49
CA TRP A 7 24.46 6.31 -8.40
C TRP A 7 23.28 6.76 -7.54
N GLY A 8 23.55 7.54 -6.49
CA GLY A 8 22.50 8.13 -5.65
C GLY A 8 21.59 9.06 -6.44
N LEU A 9 22.17 9.97 -7.23
CA LEU A 9 21.41 10.91 -8.06
C LEU A 9 20.57 10.18 -9.13
N VAL A 10 21.16 9.19 -9.81
CA VAL A 10 20.45 8.38 -10.82
C VAL A 10 19.26 7.65 -10.20
N SER A 11 19.44 7.07 -9.01
CA SER A 11 18.37 6.35 -8.30
C SER A 11 17.19 7.27 -7.93
N VAL A 12 17.49 8.48 -7.45
CA VAL A 12 16.52 9.53 -7.09
C VAL A 12 15.73 9.98 -8.33
N ILE A 13 16.41 10.25 -9.44
CA ILE A 13 15.78 10.65 -10.70
C ILE A 13 14.88 9.53 -11.23
N ALA A 14 15.35 8.29 -11.23
CA ALA A 14 14.56 7.15 -11.68
C ALA A 14 13.30 6.95 -10.83
N ALA A 15 13.40 7.06 -9.51
CA ALA A 15 12.26 6.97 -8.59
C ALA A 15 11.25 8.09 -8.84
N ALA A 16 11.71 9.33 -9.00
CA ALA A 16 10.87 10.48 -9.28
C ALA A 16 10.12 10.33 -10.62
N ILE A 17 10.81 9.89 -11.68
CA ILE A 17 10.19 9.62 -12.98
C ILE A 17 9.14 8.51 -12.85
N ALA A 18 9.45 7.42 -12.13
CA ALA A 18 8.52 6.33 -11.92
C ALA A 18 7.25 6.78 -11.18
N ALA A 19 7.41 7.58 -10.11
CA ALA A 19 6.30 8.17 -9.37
C ALA A 19 5.45 9.08 -10.25
N LEU A 20 6.08 9.96 -11.04
CA LEU A 20 5.35 10.89 -11.92
C LEU A 20 4.63 10.16 -13.07
N CYS A 21 5.25 9.15 -13.67
CA CYS A 21 4.63 8.34 -14.72
C CYS A 21 3.41 7.57 -14.20
N THR A 22 3.53 6.92 -13.04
CA THR A 22 2.43 6.16 -12.42
C THR A 22 1.31 7.11 -11.95
N ALA A 23 1.65 8.22 -11.33
CA ALA A 23 0.70 9.28 -10.97
C ALA A 23 -0.04 9.84 -12.20
N SER A 24 0.65 10.08 -13.31
CA SER A 24 0.06 10.59 -14.55
C SER A 24 -0.93 9.60 -15.18
N ARG A 25 -0.64 8.29 -15.09
CA ARG A 25 -1.58 7.24 -15.49
C ARG A 25 -2.81 7.22 -14.60
N LEU A 26 -2.63 7.25 -13.27
CA LEU A 26 -3.71 7.28 -12.29
C LEU A 26 -4.60 8.52 -12.48
N ARG A 27 -4.01 9.69 -12.75
CA ARG A 27 -4.75 10.96 -12.95
C ARG A 27 -5.89 10.85 -13.96
N LYS A 28 -5.70 10.08 -15.04
CA LYS A 28 -6.70 9.99 -16.12
C LYS A 28 -7.92 9.14 -15.77
N ARG A 29 -7.79 8.20 -14.83
CA ARG A 29 -8.82 7.19 -14.54
C ARG A 29 -9.30 7.18 -13.09
N HIS A 30 -8.43 7.57 -12.15
CA HIS A 30 -8.58 7.41 -10.71
C HIS A 30 -8.04 8.66 -9.98
N ALA A 31 -8.59 9.84 -10.33
CA ALA A 31 -8.14 11.12 -9.80
C ALA A 31 -8.38 11.27 -8.28
N ARG A 32 -9.44 10.64 -7.76
CA ARG A 32 -9.77 10.68 -6.33
C ARG A 32 -8.74 9.94 -5.49
N GLU A 33 -8.28 8.79 -5.99
CA GLU A 33 -7.33 7.92 -5.32
C GLU A 33 -5.92 8.49 -5.39
N LEU A 34 -5.56 9.08 -6.54
CA LEU A 34 -4.38 9.93 -6.68
C LEU A 34 -4.38 11.06 -5.63
N TYR A 35 -5.49 11.78 -5.48
CA TYR A 35 -5.62 12.84 -4.49
C TYR A 35 -5.45 12.30 -3.07
N SER A 36 -6.06 11.16 -2.74
CA SER A 36 -5.93 10.55 -1.40
C SER A 36 -4.50 10.19 -1.05
N ILE A 37 -3.72 9.65 -1.99
CA ILE A 37 -2.31 9.30 -1.78
C ILE A 37 -1.50 10.56 -1.49
N TRP A 38 -1.64 11.59 -2.33
CA TRP A 38 -0.95 12.88 -2.14
C TRP A 38 -1.35 13.57 -0.84
N TYR A 39 -2.63 13.52 -0.49
CA TYR A 39 -3.13 14.13 0.73
C TYR A 39 -2.48 13.50 1.96
N ILE A 40 -2.46 12.17 2.04
CA ILE A 40 -1.86 11.45 3.17
C ILE A 40 -0.35 11.70 3.21
N ASN A 41 0.35 11.57 2.08
CA ASN A 41 1.78 11.89 2.01
C ASN A 41 2.07 13.32 2.50
N SER A 42 1.32 14.31 2.02
CA SER A 42 1.52 15.72 2.39
C SER A 42 1.21 15.99 3.87
N LEU A 43 0.16 15.37 4.40
CA LEU A 43 -0.20 15.49 5.82
C LEU A 43 0.94 15.00 6.71
N PHE A 44 1.44 13.79 6.46
CA PHE A 44 2.54 13.22 7.24
C PHE A 44 3.86 13.95 7.01
N PHE A 45 4.14 14.38 5.77
CA PHE A 45 5.30 15.21 5.47
C PHE A 45 5.30 16.51 6.29
N LEU A 46 4.22 17.29 6.25
CA LEU A 46 4.13 18.56 6.96
C LEU A 46 4.19 18.38 8.48
N LEU A 47 3.50 17.36 9.01
CA LEU A 47 3.51 17.05 10.43
C LEU A 47 4.93 16.74 10.91
N PHE A 48 5.63 15.83 10.24
CA PHE A 48 6.98 15.42 10.62
C PHE A 48 8.02 16.48 10.31
N LEU A 49 7.82 17.29 9.28
CA LEU A 49 8.69 18.43 8.98
C LEU A 49 8.66 19.43 10.13
N ALA A 50 7.48 19.77 10.64
CA ALA A 50 7.33 20.66 11.78
C ALA A 50 8.00 20.08 13.04
N LEU A 51 7.79 18.78 13.33
CA LEU A 51 8.42 18.11 14.47
C LEU A 51 9.95 18.08 14.37
N GLU A 52 10.50 17.78 13.19
CA GLU A 52 11.94 17.73 12.96
C GLU A 52 12.60 19.12 13.10
N ILE A 53 11.95 20.17 12.59
CA ILE A 53 12.44 21.55 12.75
C ILE A 53 12.52 21.94 14.23
N VAL A 54 11.51 21.55 15.04
CA VAL A 54 11.50 21.81 16.48
C VAL A 54 12.55 20.98 17.23
N ALA A 55 12.81 19.74 16.79
CA ALA A 55 13.80 18.86 17.41
C ALA A 55 15.26 19.26 17.08
N ALA A 56 15.49 19.83 15.89
CA ALA A 56 16.81 20.08 15.34
C ALA A 56 17.77 20.91 16.22
N PRO A 57 17.35 22.00 16.91
CA PRO A 57 18.26 22.82 17.72
C PRO A 57 18.86 22.09 18.92
N ASN A 58 18.16 21.09 19.45
CA ASN A 58 18.56 20.38 20.66
C ASN A 58 19.36 19.10 20.39
N HIS A 59 19.59 18.76 19.11
CA HIS A 59 20.13 17.45 18.69
C HIS A 59 19.39 16.26 19.32
N ASP A 60 18.12 16.47 19.65
CA ASP A 60 17.31 15.51 20.36
C ASP A 60 16.58 14.59 19.40
N ARG A 61 16.16 13.43 19.90
CA ARG A 61 15.28 12.53 19.16
C ARG A 61 13.94 13.23 18.92
N LEU A 62 13.34 13.01 17.75
CA LEU A 62 12.00 13.54 17.41
C LEU A 62 10.97 13.34 18.52
N THR A 63 11.03 12.20 19.21
CA THR A 63 10.11 11.80 20.28
C THR A 63 10.22 12.67 21.53
N LYS A 64 11.39 13.29 21.78
CA LYS A 64 11.60 14.18 22.92
C LYS A 64 10.87 15.51 22.80
N VAL A 65 10.45 15.90 21.60
CA VAL A 65 9.58 17.09 21.41
C VAL A 65 8.30 16.97 22.23
N CYS A 66 7.85 15.74 22.51
CA CYS A 66 6.67 15.48 23.33
C CYS A 66 6.90 15.60 24.85
N SER A 67 8.13 15.85 25.30
CA SER A 67 8.50 16.01 26.71
C SER A 67 7.93 14.87 27.57
N ASP A 68 7.00 15.15 28.50
CA ASP A 68 6.38 14.17 29.40
C ASP A 68 5.68 13.01 28.67
N TYR A 69 5.30 13.18 27.40
CA TYR A 69 4.65 12.17 26.58
C TYR A 69 5.62 11.44 25.63
N GLU A 70 6.94 11.51 25.86
CA GLU A 70 7.94 10.87 25.00
C GLU A 70 7.66 9.38 24.77
N SER A 71 7.26 8.63 25.80
CA SER A 71 6.97 7.19 25.67
C SER A 71 5.81 6.91 24.71
N ILE A 72 4.76 7.73 24.78
CA ILE A 72 3.59 7.64 23.89
C ILE A 72 3.99 8.02 22.47
N CYS A 73 4.72 9.12 22.29
CA CYS A 73 5.19 9.54 20.97
C CYS A 73 6.15 8.53 20.34
N THR A 74 7.01 7.90 21.14
CA THR A 74 7.88 6.81 20.67
C THR A 74 7.06 5.61 20.21
N SER A 75 6.01 5.24 20.95
CA SER A 75 5.12 4.16 20.55
C SER A 75 4.36 4.49 19.26
N ILE A 76 3.76 5.68 19.16
CA ILE A 76 3.04 6.13 17.96
C ILE A 76 3.99 6.18 16.76
N TYR A 77 5.19 6.75 16.92
CA TYR A 77 6.19 6.76 15.85
C TYR A 77 6.57 5.35 15.40
N GLY A 78 6.75 4.43 16.36
CA GLY A 78 6.99 3.02 16.07
C GLY A 78 5.85 2.38 15.27
N TYR A 79 4.60 2.65 15.61
CA TYR A 79 3.45 2.17 14.83
C TYR A 79 3.37 2.78 13.43
N LEU A 80 3.67 4.08 13.29
CA LEU A 80 3.62 4.78 12.00
C LEU A 80 4.74 4.37 11.03
N THR A 81 5.85 3.85 11.55
CA THR A 81 7.04 3.49 10.76
C THR A 81 7.31 1.98 10.71
N GLY A 82 6.62 1.21 11.57
CA GLY A 82 6.74 -0.23 11.72
C GLY A 82 6.14 -1.01 10.55
N THR A 83 6.94 -1.24 9.51
CA THR A 83 6.53 -2.02 8.33
C THR A 83 6.16 -3.45 8.69
N ARG A 84 6.87 -4.07 9.66
CA ARG A 84 6.61 -5.43 10.11
C ARG A 84 5.26 -5.53 10.81
N GLU A 85 4.98 -4.58 11.70
CA GLU A 85 3.76 -4.50 12.49
C GLU A 85 2.55 -4.30 11.58
N GLU A 86 2.66 -3.42 10.57
CA GLU A 86 1.60 -3.22 9.58
C GLU A 86 1.36 -4.50 8.75
N LEU A 87 2.41 -5.19 8.31
CA LEU A 87 2.27 -6.44 7.56
C LEU A 87 1.67 -7.57 8.41
N LEU A 88 2.01 -7.64 9.70
CA LEU A 88 1.39 -8.57 10.65
C LEU A 88 -0.09 -8.24 10.86
N LEU A 89 -0.44 -6.95 10.99
CA LEU A 89 -1.82 -6.50 11.12
C LEU A 89 -2.65 -6.88 9.88
N ILE A 90 -2.12 -6.59 8.69
CA ILE A 90 -2.72 -7.00 7.41
C ILE A 90 -2.89 -8.51 7.34
N GLY A 91 -1.83 -9.28 7.66
CA GLY A 91 -1.87 -10.73 7.65
C GLY A 91 -2.91 -11.29 8.62
N ALA A 92 -3.05 -10.70 9.80
CA ALA A 92 -4.07 -11.06 10.78
C ALA A 92 -5.49 -10.79 10.25
N ILE A 93 -5.73 -9.61 9.66
CA ILE A 93 -7.03 -9.26 9.07
C ILE A 93 -7.40 -10.25 7.95
N VAL A 94 -6.46 -10.54 7.04
CA VAL A 94 -6.70 -11.52 5.97
C VAL A 94 -6.93 -12.91 6.55
N GLY A 95 -6.12 -13.35 7.50
CA GLY A 95 -6.24 -14.66 8.13
C GLY A 95 -7.59 -14.85 8.82
N VAL A 96 -8.02 -13.87 9.62
CA VAL A 96 -9.27 -13.94 10.40
C VAL A 96 -10.50 -13.75 9.52
N CYS A 97 -10.46 -12.82 8.55
CA CYS A 97 -11.65 -12.49 7.76
C CYS A 97 -11.79 -13.35 6.51
N VAL A 98 -10.69 -13.66 5.81
CA VAL A 98 -10.71 -14.43 4.55
C VAL A 98 -10.53 -15.93 4.81
N GLY A 99 -9.68 -16.31 5.77
CA GLY A 99 -9.35 -17.70 6.07
C GLY A 99 -10.59 -18.58 6.32
N PRO A 100 -11.48 -18.23 7.26
CA PRO A 100 -12.69 -19.00 7.53
C PRO A 100 -13.63 -19.11 6.32
N GLN A 101 -13.74 -18.06 5.51
CA GLN A 101 -14.58 -18.07 4.31
C GLN A 101 -14.05 -19.04 3.26
N LEU A 102 -12.74 -19.04 2.99
CA LEU A 102 -12.11 -19.96 2.04
C LEU A 102 -12.16 -21.40 2.54
N LEU A 103 -11.89 -21.62 3.82
CA LEU A 103 -11.95 -22.95 4.42
C LEU A 103 -13.39 -23.52 4.34
N THR A 104 -14.39 -22.71 4.69
CA THR A 104 -15.80 -23.12 4.60
C THR A 104 -16.20 -23.43 3.16
N TYR A 105 -15.77 -22.59 2.21
CA TYR A 105 -16.01 -22.83 0.78
C TYR A 105 -15.40 -24.14 0.29
N LEU A 106 -14.17 -24.46 0.72
CA LEU A 106 -13.51 -25.72 0.38
C LEU A 106 -14.21 -26.93 1.00
N LEU A 107 -14.50 -26.88 2.31
CA LEU A 107 -15.14 -27.97 3.03
C LEU A 107 -16.56 -28.25 2.49
N ALA A 108 -17.38 -27.21 2.32
CA ALA A 108 -18.72 -27.35 1.73
C ALA A 108 -18.67 -27.73 0.23
N GLY A 109 -17.62 -27.30 -0.47
CA GLY A 109 -17.43 -27.56 -1.90
C GLY A 109 -17.23 -29.03 -2.23
N ILE A 110 -16.56 -29.79 -1.35
CA ILE A 110 -16.42 -31.25 -1.48
C ILE A 110 -17.80 -31.92 -1.56
N PHE A 111 -18.77 -31.43 -0.78
CA PHE A 111 -20.14 -31.93 -0.75
C PHE A 111 -21.06 -31.31 -1.82
N GLY A 112 -20.55 -30.41 -2.66
CA GLY A 112 -21.34 -29.70 -3.67
C GLY A 112 -22.30 -28.65 -3.12
N ALA A 113 -22.15 -28.27 -1.84
CA ALA A 113 -23.02 -27.35 -1.12
C ALA A 113 -22.34 -25.99 -0.82
N ALA A 114 -21.27 -25.64 -1.53
CA ALA A 114 -20.58 -24.38 -1.30
C ALA A 114 -21.42 -23.18 -1.77
N ILE A 115 -21.26 -22.07 -1.05
CA ILE A 115 -21.77 -20.74 -1.44
C ILE A 115 -20.56 -19.85 -1.69
N ALA A 116 -20.59 -19.06 -2.78
CA ALA A 116 -19.49 -18.17 -3.14
C ALA A 116 -19.14 -17.21 -1.98
N PRO A 117 -17.84 -17.02 -1.65
CA PRO A 117 -17.43 -16.09 -0.60
C PRO A 117 -17.85 -14.65 -0.93
N LYS A 118 -18.60 -14.02 -0.02
CA LYS A 118 -19.19 -12.68 -0.26
C LYS A 118 -18.22 -11.53 0.06
N TYR A 119 -17.42 -11.67 1.12
CA TYR A 119 -16.67 -10.52 1.66
C TYR A 119 -15.21 -10.47 1.26
N VAL A 120 -14.66 -11.54 0.68
CA VAL A 120 -13.24 -11.62 0.30
C VAL A 120 -12.80 -10.42 -0.53
N TRP A 121 -13.63 -9.99 -1.47
CA TRP A 121 -13.36 -8.83 -2.31
C TRP A 121 -13.28 -7.52 -1.52
N HIS A 122 -14.24 -7.27 -0.63
CA HIS A 122 -14.26 -6.05 0.18
C HIS A 122 -13.07 -5.99 1.13
N ILE A 123 -12.68 -7.14 1.69
CA ILE A 123 -11.50 -7.27 2.56
C ILE A 123 -10.22 -7.04 1.76
N GLU A 124 -10.09 -7.61 0.56
CA GLU A 124 -8.95 -7.40 -0.35
C GLU A 124 -8.78 -5.91 -0.67
N GLN A 125 -9.86 -5.23 -1.07
CA GLN A 125 -9.85 -3.80 -1.35
C GLN A 125 -9.43 -2.98 -0.14
N PHE A 126 -9.98 -3.30 1.04
CA PHE A 126 -9.63 -2.63 2.29
C PHE A 126 -8.15 -2.81 2.64
N VAL A 127 -7.65 -4.03 2.58
CA VAL A 127 -6.26 -4.38 2.92
C VAL A 127 -5.27 -3.70 1.97
N VAL A 128 -5.48 -3.83 0.66
CA VAL A 128 -4.60 -3.22 -0.34
C VAL A 128 -4.58 -1.70 -0.19
N TRP A 129 -5.74 -1.09 0.06
CA TRP A 129 -5.83 0.35 0.25
C TRP A 129 -5.21 0.81 1.57
N SER A 130 -5.34 0.05 2.66
CA SER A 130 -4.64 0.32 3.92
C SER A 130 -3.13 0.34 3.70
N LEU A 131 -2.60 -0.66 3.01
CA LEU A 131 -1.18 -0.77 2.71
C LEU A 131 -0.67 0.41 1.87
N ILE A 132 -1.41 0.79 0.82
CA ILE A 132 -1.05 1.96 -0.01
C ILE A 132 -0.98 3.23 0.84
N LYS A 133 -1.96 3.46 1.72
CA LYS A 133 -1.97 4.62 2.62
C LYS A 133 -0.81 4.61 3.61
N PHE A 134 -0.50 3.45 4.17
CA PHE A 134 0.63 3.28 5.07
C PHE A 134 1.95 3.63 4.36
N ILE A 135 2.19 3.11 3.16
CA ILE A 135 3.39 3.41 2.38
C ILE A 135 3.44 4.91 2.01
N ALA A 136 2.30 5.52 1.66
CA ALA A 136 2.23 6.95 1.38
C ALA A 136 2.51 7.82 2.62
N ALA A 137 2.02 7.41 3.79
CA ALA A 137 2.33 8.07 5.06
C ALA A 137 3.82 7.96 5.38
N LEU A 138 4.39 6.75 5.27
CA LEU A 138 5.81 6.49 5.49
C LEU A 138 6.69 7.31 4.54
N ALA A 139 6.29 7.45 3.28
CA ALA A 139 6.99 8.30 2.31
C ALA A 139 7.02 9.77 2.76
N GLY A 140 5.90 10.28 3.29
CA GLY A 140 5.82 11.62 3.86
C GLY A 140 6.76 11.79 5.06
N ILE A 141 6.73 10.84 6.00
CA ILE A 141 7.62 10.82 7.19
C ILE A 141 9.09 10.82 6.76
N GLN A 142 9.48 9.92 5.86
CA GLN A 142 10.87 9.79 5.39
C GLN A 142 11.35 11.00 4.59
N SER A 143 10.44 11.65 3.85
CA SER A 143 10.76 12.87 3.10
C SER A 143 10.94 14.08 4.02
N ALA A 144 10.32 14.10 5.20
CA ALA A 144 10.39 15.25 6.10
C ALA A 144 11.81 15.52 6.61
N THR A 145 12.54 14.47 7.04
CA THR A 145 13.87 14.59 7.66
C THR A 145 14.89 15.35 6.79
N PRO A 146 15.16 14.99 5.52
CA PRO A 146 16.14 15.72 4.71
C PRO A 146 15.72 17.16 4.41
N PHE A 147 14.41 17.44 4.30
CA PHE A 147 13.92 18.81 4.14
C PHE A 147 14.08 19.63 5.43
N ALA A 148 13.81 19.04 6.59
CA ALA A 148 14.03 19.69 7.88
C ALA A 148 15.50 20.07 8.06
N LYS A 149 16.41 19.14 7.78
CA LYS A 149 17.86 19.39 7.82
C LYS A 149 18.28 20.54 6.90
N LEU A 150 17.74 20.61 5.67
CA LEU A 150 17.99 21.73 4.77
C LEU A 150 17.52 23.07 5.37
N LEU A 151 16.34 23.10 5.97
CA LEU A 151 15.76 24.31 6.59
C LEU A 151 16.51 24.74 7.85
N THR A 152 17.12 23.80 8.58
CA THR A 152 17.88 24.07 9.80
C THR A 152 19.39 24.15 9.55
N HIS A 153 19.81 24.29 8.29
CA HIS A 153 21.21 24.39 7.87
C HIS A 153 22.12 23.22 8.33
N GLN A 154 21.55 22.02 8.48
CA GLN A 154 22.30 20.80 8.78
C GLN A 154 22.78 20.13 7.47
N PRO A 155 23.88 19.36 7.52
CA PRO A 155 24.36 18.65 6.34
C PRO A 155 23.36 17.59 5.88
N VAL A 156 23.09 17.53 4.58
CA VAL A 156 22.18 16.55 3.94
C VAL A 156 22.90 15.84 2.82
N THR A 157 22.74 14.52 2.75
CA THR A 157 23.19 13.72 1.61
C THR A 157 22.06 13.47 0.62
N THR A 158 22.38 13.43 -0.68
CA THR A 158 21.38 13.18 -1.74
C THR A 158 20.68 11.83 -1.59
N ALA A 159 21.36 10.84 -0.99
CA ALA A 159 20.82 9.52 -0.71
C ALA A 159 19.64 9.56 0.29
N GLU A 160 19.58 10.53 1.21
CA GLU A 160 18.50 10.63 2.19
C GLU A 160 17.14 10.90 1.55
N PHE A 161 17.10 11.61 0.42
CA PHE A 161 15.86 11.85 -0.34
C PHE A 161 15.32 10.59 -1.02
N SER A 162 16.18 9.60 -1.26
CA SER A 162 15.81 8.41 -2.04
C SER A 162 14.74 7.58 -1.34
N TYR A 163 14.79 7.44 -0.01
CA TYR A 163 13.85 6.61 0.75
C TYR A 163 12.40 7.10 0.60
N GLY A 164 12.16 8.39 0.83
CA GLY A 164 10.84 8.98 0.65
C GLY A 164 10.34 8.87 -0.79
N LEU A 165 11.20 9.12 -1.78
CA LEU A 165 10.86 9.03 -3.20
C LEU A 165 10.57 7.59 -3.66
N PHE A 166 11.32 6.60 -3.17
CA PHE A 166 11.04 5.20 -3.45
C PHE A 166 9.72 4.77 -2.83
N SER A 167 9.47 5.12 -1.57
CA SER A 167 8.23 4.79 -0.88
C SER A 167 7.01 5.37 -1.62
N ILE A 168 7.03 6.64 -2.03
CA ILE A 168 5.91 7.24 -2.77
C ILE A 168 5.76 6.63 -4.18
N ALA A 169 6.86 6.29 -4.85
CA ALA A 169 6.83 5.58 -6.13
C ALA A 169 6.20 4.19 -5.99
N ILE A 170 6.52 3.46 -4.92
CA ILE A 170 5.90 2.16 -4.60
C ILE A 170 4.40 2.33 -4.32
N ALA A 171 3.99 3.35 -3.54
CA ALA A 171 2.58 3.60 -3.28
C ALA A 171 1.77 3.84 -4.56
N PHE A 172 2.27 4.68 -5.48
CA PHE A 172 1.62 4.90 -6.78
C PHE A 172 1.68 3.69 -7.70
N GLY A 173 2.81 2.98 -7.73
CA GLY A 173 2.96 1.75 -8.50
C GLY A 173 1.97 0.68 -8.05
N TRP A 174 1.82 0.48 -6.75
CA TRP A 174 0.90 -0.49 -6.17
C TRP A 174 -0.56 -0.10 -6.42
N ALA A 175 -0.90 1.18 -6.28
CA ALA A 175 -2.23 1.68 -6.62
C ALA A 175 -2.55 1.47 -8.10
N GLY A 176 -1.61 1.79 -9.00
CA GLY A 176 -1.77 1.56 -10.44
C GLY A 176 -1.98 0.08 -10.77
N LEU A 177 -1.13 -0.79 -10.22
CA LEU A 177 -1.23 -2.23 -10.39
C LEU A 177 -2.58 -2.76 -9.90
N HIS A 178 -3.04 -2.31 -8.73
CA HIS A 178 -4.31 -2.70 -8.15
C HIS A 178 -5.49 -2.38 -9.08
N PHE A 179 -5.54 -1.17 -9.64
CA PHE A 179 -6.61 -0.80 -10.57
C PHE A 179 -6.52 -1.53 -11.90
N ASP A 180 -5.30 -1.75 -12.43
CA ASP A 180 -5.12 -2.51 -13.67
C ASP A 180 -5.54 -3.98 -13.49
N LEU A 181 -5.23 -4.60 -12.34
CA LEU A 181 -5.69 -5.94 -11.97
C LEU A 181 -7.21 -6.00 -11.79
N HIS A 182 -7.81 -4.98 -11.18
CA HIS A 182 -9.26 -4.86 -11.05
C HIS A 182 -9.94 -4.79 -12.42
N ALA A 183 -9.44 -3.95 -13.32
CA ALA A 183 -9.95 -3.83 -14.69
C ALA A 183 -9.80 -5.14 -15.47
N LEU A 184 -8.67 -5.84 -15.31
CA LEU A 184 -8.46 -7.16 -15.91
C LEU A 184 -9.46 -8.18 -15.36
N ARG A 185 -9.70 -8.20 -14.05
CA ARG A 185 -10.67 -9.09 -13.40
C ARG A 185 -12.08 -8.84 -13.92
N GLU A 186 -12.49 -7.59 -14.08
CA GLU A 186 -13.77 -7.25 -14.69
C GLU A 186 -13.85 -7.72 -16.14
N ALA A 187 -12.79 -7.53 -16.93
CA ALA A 187 -12.76 -7.98 -18.32
C ALA A 187 -12.90 -9.52 -18.42
N VAL A 188 -12.21 -10.27 -17.55
CA VAL A 188 -12.34 -11.72 -17.44
C VAL A 188 -13.76 -12.11 -17.01
N THR A 189 -14.35 -11.39 -16.07
CA THR A 189 -15.73 -11.62 -15.60
C THR A 189 -16.75 -11.39 -16.71
N ARG A 190 -16.54 -10.39 -17.57
CA ARG A 190 -17.39 -10.19 -18.76
C ARG A 190 -17.20 -11.30 -19.80
N GLN A 191 -15.97 -11.77 -19.99
CA GLN A 191 -15.69 -12.91 -20.88
C GLN A 191 -16.31 -14.22 -20.39
N LEU A 192 -16.43 -14.40 -19.07
CA LEU A 192 -17.12 -15.53 -18.46
C LEU A 192 -18.62 -15.59 -18.82
N VAL A 193 -19.24 -14.45 -19.07
CA VAL A 193 -20.64 -14.34 -19.52
C VAL A 193 -20.77 -14.51 -21.05
N GLY A 194 -19.65 -14.44 -21.79
CA GLY A 194 -19.61 -14.56 -23.25
C GLY A 194 -19.58 -16.00 -23.78
N ALA A 195 -19.74 -16.16 -25.10
CA ALA A 195 -20.05 -17.44 -25.76
C ALA A 195 -18.96 -18.54 -25.68
N LYS A 196 -17.69 -18.22 -25.39
CA LYS A 196 -16.60 -19.23 -25.23
C LYS A 196 -15.48 -18.73 -24.31
N PRO A 197 -15.46 -19.05 -23.00
CA PRO A 197 -14.33 -18.72 -22.13
C PRO A 197 -13.05 -19.45 -22.55
N ASN A 198 -11.88 -18.91 -22.20
CA ASN A 198 -10.58 -19.56 -22.44
C ASN A 198 -10.41 -20.85 -21.59
N TRP A 199 -9.50 -21.75 -21.98
CA TRP A 199 -9.29 -23.03 -21.27
C TRP A 199 -9.10 -22.92 -19.74
N PRO A 200 -8.23 -22.05 -19.20
CA PRO A 200 -8.02 -21.99 -17.75
C PRO A 200 -9.28 -21.49 -17.02
N VAL A 201 -9.98 -20.54 -17.63
CA VAL A 201 -11.24 -20.01 -17.12
C VAL A 201 -12.33 -21.08 -17.11
N ARG A 202 -12.40 -21.93 -18.15
CA ARG A 202 -13.33 -23.08 -18.16
C ARG A 202 -13.08 -24.04 -17.01
N GLN A 203 -11.83 -24.32 -16.66
CA GLN A 203 -11.53 -25.23 -15.54
C GLN A 203 -11.98 -24.63 -14.20
N ALA A 204 -11.71 -23.34 -13.97
CA ALA A 204 -12.18 -22.65 -12.77
C ALA A 204 -13.72 -22.68 -12.65
N VAL A 205 -14.43 -22.42 -13.76
CA VAL A 205 -15.91 -22.51 -13.80
C VAL A 205 -16.40 -23.93 -13.53
N ARG A 206 -15.73 -24.96 -14.08
CA ARG A 206 -16.10 -26.37 -13.82
C ARG A 206 -15.92 -26.74 -12.35
N ILE A 207 -14.80 -26.34 -11.74
CA ILE A 207 -14.54 -26.58 -10.31
C ILE A 207 -15.60 -25.87 -9.47
N HIS A 208 -15.87 -24.59 -9.75
CA HIS A 208 -16.91 -23.84 -9.06
C HIS A 208 -18.31 -24.45 -9.24
N ALA A 209 -18.67 -24.88 -10.45
CA ALA A 209 -19.93 -25.55 -10.72
C ALA A 209 -20.05 -26.89 -9.96
N TYR A 210 -18.96 -27.66 -9.89
CA TYR A 210 -18.91 -28.89 -9.10
C TYR A 210 -19.11 -28.62 -7.61
N PHE A 211 -18.51 -27.54 -7.07
CA PHE A 211 -18.63 -27.15 -5.66
C PHE A 211 -20.01 -26.58 -5.30
N THR A 212 -20.74 -26.05 -6.28
CA THR A 212 -22.04 -25.37 -6.07
C THR A 212 -23.24 -26.18 -6.59
N ARG A 213 -23.04 -27.44 -7.00
CA ARG A 213 -24.06 -28.24 -7.72
C ARG A 213 -25.38 -28.42 -6.97
N ASN A 214 -25.34 -28.57 -5.64
CA ASN A 214 -26.52 -28.79 -4.81
C ASN A 214 -27.06 -27.50 -4.18
N ALA A 215 -26.30 -26.40 -4.24
CA ALA A 215 -26.68 -25.11 -3.65
C ALA A 215 -27.67 -24.31 -4.52
N ARG A 216 -27.97 -24.77 -5.74
CA ARG A 216 -28.86 -24.09 -6.70
C ARG A 216 -30.31 -24.56 -6.66
N GLU A 217 -30.61 -25.57 -5.86
CA GLU A 217 -31.95 -26.19 -5.76
C GLU A 217 -32.82 -25.55 -4.65
N GLN A 218 -32.33 -24.47 -4.02
CA GLN A 218 -33.01 -23.67 -2.98
C GLN A 218 -33.27 -22.26 -3.49
#